data_AF-A0A1V5PBM9-F1
#
_entry.id   AF-A0A1V5PBM9-F1
#
_cell.length_a   1.000
_cell.length_b   1.000
_cell.length_c   1.000
_cell.angle_alpha   90.00
_cell.angle_beta   90.00
_cell.angle_gamma   90.00
#
_symmetry.space_group_name_H-M   'P 1'
#
loop_
_entity.id
_entity.type
_entity.pdbx_description
1 polymer ?
#
loop_
_entity_poly.entity_id
_entity_poly.type
_entity_poly.pdbx_seq_one_letter_code
_entity_poly.pdbx_strand_id
1 'polypeptide(L)'
;MSLSEIREHYERLRFYELEALQARIRHAEALAPEFKELAKKRHEAALDVANAIRQGDSAKAAAKRAMASHEELLQKERTLLAALGLPKDYLTLKVHCANCGDTGYTGEPLRAVCICQKKLLLSAAVSTSQINSRETFCNFDPEIFSNKAQLRQMQSAKRLAEDYADALPDTKVKNLIFIGMAGLGKSFLLNCIAERVLSRTLEVKKITAYNLSEQLLEGIRRGADAAQGFIKVPLLLIDDLGTEPLINNITLEYFFSILNERRNSRLHTVAATNLSLEKLQTRYGERIFSRLVSADASLIINLTGENLRLAPRREEAT
;
A
#
# COMPACT_ATOMS: atom_id res chain seq x y z
N MET A 1 -1.34 -4.57 12.24
CA MET A 1 -0.96 -5.99 12.32
C MET A 1 0.44 -6.11 12.88
N SER A 2 0.65 -7.00 13.83
CA SER A 2 1.99 -7.34 14.35
C SER A 2 2.75 -8.22 13.34
N LEU A 3 4.08 -8.31 13.49
CA LEU A 3 4.90 -9.21 12.67
C LEU A 3 4.49 -10.68 12.82
N SER A 4 3.98 -11.08 13.99
CA SER A 4 3.46 -12.44 14.22
C SER A 4 2.19 -12.71 13.44
N GLU A 5 1.25 -11.76 13.40
CA GLU A 5 0.00 -11.91 12.62
C GLU A 5 0.25 -12.02 11.10
N ILE A 6 1.28 -11.32 10.60
CA ILE A 6 1.66 -11.40 9.19
C ILE A 6 2.29 -12.74 8.87
N ARG A 7 3.16 -13.22 9.76
CA ARG A 7 3.76 -14.55 9.62
C ARG A 7 2.67 -15.62 9.63
N GLU A 8 1.75 -15.56 10.58
CA GLU A 8 0.61 -16.46 10.68
C GLU A 8 -0.30 -16.40 9.44
N HIS A 9 -0.49 -15.21 8.86
CA HIS A 9 -1.22 -15.06 7.60
C HIS A 9 -0.57 -15.87 6.46
N TYR A 10 0.73 -15.73 6.25
CA TYR A 10 1.46 -16.48 5.21
C TYR A 10 1.55 -17.98 5.50
N GLU A 11 1.76 -18.36 6.77
CA GLU A 11 1.75 -19.77 7.20
C GLU A 11 0.39 -20.41 6.91
N ARG A 12 -0.71 -19.70 7.18
CA ARG A 12 -2.06 -20.16 6.89
C ARG A 12 -2.37 -20.28 5.39
N LEU A 13 -1.94 -19.32 4.57
CA LEU A 13 -2.09 -19.43 3.10
C LEU A 13 -1.40 -20.70 2.57
N ARG A 14 -0.18 -20.95 3.04
CA ARG A 14 0.59 -22.15 2.69
C ARG A 14 -0.06 -23.42 3.20
N PHE A 15 -0.55 -23.41 4.43
CA PHE A 15 -1.24 -24.56 5.02
C PHE A 15 -2.45 -24.97 4.18
N TYR A 16 -3.35 -24.04 3.87
CA TYR A 16 -4.53 -24.35 3.06
C TYR A 16 -4.19 -24.80 1.64
N GLU A 17 -3.18 -24.18 1.01
CA GLU A 17 -2.77 -24.60 -0.32
C GLU A 17 -2.12 -25.99 -0.32
N LEU A 18 -1.36 -26.34 0.72
CA LEU A 18 -0.80 -27.68 0.86
C LEU A 18 -1.91 -28.74 1.03
N GLU A 19 -2.94 -28.45 1.83
CA GLU A 19 -4.12 -29.31 1.95
C GLU A 19 -4.86 -29.46 0.61
N ALA A 20 -5.07 -28.35 -0.10
CA ALA A 20 -5.71 -28.35 -1.40
C ALA A 20 -4.90 -29.11 -2.46
N LEU A 21 -3.57 -28.98 -2.45
CA LEU A 21 -2.68 -29.75 -3.32
C LEU A 21 -2.76 -31.25 -2.99
N GLN A 22 -2.74 -31.64 -1.71
CA GLN A 22 -2.91 -33.04 -1.32
C GLN A 22 -4.26 -33.60 -1.78
N ALA A 23 -5.33 -32.82 -1.69
CA ALA A 23 -6.64 -33.22 -2.21
C ALA A 23 -6.61 -33.42 -3.73
N ARG A 24 -5.96 -32.51 -4.49
CA ARG A 24 -5.77 -32.64 -5.94
C ARG A 24 -4.95 -33.87 -6.31
N ILE A 25 -3.90 -34.18 -5.56
CA ILE A 25 -3.09 -35.40 -5.74
C ILE A 25 -3.96 -36.64 -5.52
N ARG A 26 -4.67 -36.74 -4.38
CA ARG A 26 -5.57 -37.88 -4.10
C ARG A 26 -6.64 -38.06 -5.18
N HIS A 27 -7.18 -36.95 -5.67
CA HIS A 27 -8.16 -36.96 -6.75
C HIS A 27 -7.56 -37.47 -8.07
N ALA A 28 -6.37 -37.00 -8.45
CA ALA A 28 -5.67 -37.47 -9.64
C ALA A 28 -5.34 -38.97 -9.53
N GLU A 29 -4.82 -39.43 -8.39
CA GLU A 29 -4.52 -40.85 -8.14
C GLU A 29 -5.77 -41.74 -8.18
N ALA A 30 -6.93 -41.23 -7.74
CA ALA A 30 -8.19 -41.95 -7.82
C ALA A 30 -8.71 -42.08 -9.26
N LEU A 31 -8.47 -41.08 -10.11
CA LEU A 31 -8.82 -41.11 -11.53
C LEU A 31 -7.87 -42.01 -12.34
N ALA A 32 -6.57 -41.96 -12.04
CA ALA A 32 -5.55 -42.77 -12.69
C ALA A 32 -4.45 -43.18 -11.69
N PRO A 33 -4.36 -44.47 -11.31
CA PRO A 33 -3.32 -44.98 -10.40
C PRO A 33 -1.89 -44.74 -10.89
N GLU A 34 -1.72 -44.51 -12.20
CA GLU A 34 -0.45 -44.20 -12.86
C GLU A 34 0.24 -42.96 -12.27
N PHE A 35 -0.50 -42.00 -11.70
CA PHE A 35 0.10 -40.86 -11.01
C PHE A 35 0.92 -41.26 -9.78
N LYS A 36 0.48 -42.31 -9.06
CA LYS A 36 1.20 -42.83 -7.90
C LYS A 36 2.52 -43.47 -8.31
N GLU A 37 2.52 -44.21 -9.43
CA GLU A 37 3.73 -44.80 -10.00
C GLU A 37 4.70 -43.74 -10.53
N LEU A 38 4.18 -42.67 -11.15
CA LEU A 38 4.99 -41.53 -11.57
C LEU A 38 5.63 -40.81 -10.36
N ALA A 39 4.89 -40.61 -9.28
CA ALA A 39 5.42 -40.01 -8.05
C ALA A 39 6.54 -40.88 -7.44
N LYS A 40 6.35 -42.20 -7.40
CA LYS A 40 7.36 -43.16 -6.94
C LYS A 40 8.64 -43.10 -7.81
N LYS A 41 8.49 -43.13 -9.13
CA LYS A 41 9.62 -43.00 -10.08
C LYS A 41 10.36 -41.68 -9.93
N ARG A 42 9.67 -40.57 -9.66
CA ARG A 42 10.32 -39.27 -9.39
C ARG A 42 11.14 -39.32 -8.11
N HIS A 43 10.64 -39.95 -7.06
CA HIS A 43 11.38 -40.12 -5.81
C HIS A 43 12.61 -41.02 -5.99
N GLU A 44 12.47 -42.16 -6.68
CA GLU A 44 13.57 -43.06 -7.03
C GLU A 44 14.64 -42.35 -7.87
N ALA A 45 14.23 -41.62 -8.92
CA ALA A 45 15.15 -40.85 -9.77
C ALA A 45 15.94 -39.79 -8.99
N ALA A 46 15.34 -39.16 -7.97
CA ALA A 46 16.02 -38.20 -7.11
C ALA A 46 17.09 -38.87 -6.21
N LEU A 47 16.80 -40.07 -5.70
CA LEU A 47 17.75 -40.87 -4.91
C LEU A 47 18.90 -41.41 -5.76
N ASP A 48 18.62 -41.77 -7.02
CA ASP A 48 19.64 -42.25 -7.95
C ASP A 48 20.71 -41.20 -8.25
N VAL A 49 20.35 -39.91 -8.27
CA VAL A 49 21.34 -38.82 -8.40
C VAL A 49 22.32 -38.83 -7.23
N ALA A 50 21.80 -38.96 -6.00
CA ALA A 50 22.62 -38.97 -4.80
C ALA A 50 23.53 -40.21 -4.75
N ASN A 51 23.04 -41.36 -5.22
CA ASN A 51 23.82 -42.59 -5.30
C ASN A 51 24.90 -42.54 -6.41
N ALA A 52 24.59 -41.98 -7.58
CA ALA A 52 25.55 -41.82 -8.68
C ALA A 52 26.75 -40.94 -8.26
N ILE A 53 26.48 -39.81 -7.59
CA ILE A 53 27.54 -38.95 -7.04
C ILE A 53 28.42 -39.71 -6.04
N ARG A 54 27.83 -40.55 -5.19
CA ARG A 54 28.56 -41.38 -4.21
C ARG A 54 29.43 -42.46 -4.88
N GLN A 55 29.01 -42.97 -6.03
CA GLN A 55 29.70 -44.01 -6.80
C GLN A 55 30.81 -43.48 -7.72
N GLY A 56 31.12 -42.18 -7.66
CA GLY A 56 32.24 -41.56 -8.38
C GLY A 56 31.89 -41.01 -9.76
N ASP A 57 30.61 -40.97 -10.14
CA ASP A 57 30.19 -40.20 -11.31
C ASP A 57 30.47 -38.71 -11.10
N SER A 58 30.93 -38.03 -12.16
CA SER A 58 31.01 -36.58 -12.11
C SER A 58 29.62 -35.99 -11.84
N ALA A 59 29.52 -35.05 -10.90
CA ALA A 59 28.26 -34.41 -10.54
C ALA A 59 27.51 -33.86 -11.77
N LYS A 60 28.25 -33.43 -12.80
CA LYS A 60 27.71 -32.94 -14.08
C LYS A 60 27.04 -34.04 -14.91
N ALA A 61 27.60 -35.25 -14.96
CA ALA A 61 27.03 -36.38 -15.68
C ALA A 61 25.81 -36.98 -14.96
N ALA A 62 25.87 -37.06 -13.62
CA ALA A 62 24.73 -37.46 -12.79
C ALA A 62 23.56 -36.47 -12.92
N ALA A 63 23.84 -35.16 -12.84
CA ALA A 63 22.83 -34.12 -13.03
C ALA A 63 22.19 -34.15 -14.43
N LYS A 64 22.97 -34.35 -15.49
CA LYS A 64 22.44 -34.41 -16.87
C LYS A 64 21.47 -35.58 -17.07
N ARG A 65 21.80 -36.77 -16.54
CA ARG A 65 20.89 -37.94 -16.59
C ARG A 65 19.63 -37.72 -15.77
N ALA A 66 19.78 -37.12 -14.58
CA ALA A 66 18.65 -36.77 -13.72
C ALA A 66 17.68 -35.80 -14.40
N MET A 67 18.20 -34.75 -15.05
CA MET A 67 17.39 -33.77 -15.77
C MET A 67 16.63 -34.40 -16.94
N ALA A 68 17.27 -35.29 -17.72
CA ALA A 68 16.61 -35.99 -18.82
C ALA A 68 15.48 -36.90 -18.34
N SER A 69 15.74 -37.73 -17.32
CA SER A 69 14.74 -38.60 -16.69
C SER A 69 13.59 -37.79 -16.08
N HIS A 70 13.89 -36.67 -15.42
CA HIS A 70 12.90 -35.78 -14.85
C HIS A 70 11.99 -35.15 -15.91
N GLU A 71 12.53 -34.71 -17.04
CA GLU A 71 11.75 -34.14 -18.15
C GLU A 71 10.81 -35.19 -18.77
N GLU A 72 11.28 -36.42 -18.97
CA GLU A 72 10.44 -37.52 -19.46
C GLU A 72 9.25 -37.81 -18.51
N LEU A 73 9.50 -37.80 -17.20
CA LEU A 73 8.46 -38.01 -16.19
C LEU A 73 7.45 -36.86 -16.18
N LEU A 74 7.90 -35.61 -16.29
CA LEU A 74 7.01 -34.44 -16.42
C LEU A 74 6.18 -34.50 -17.69
N GLN A 75 6.75 -34.96 -18.80
CA GLN A 75 6.03 -35.08 -20.06
C GLN A 75 4.91 -36.12 -19.97
N LYS A 76 5.19 -37.27 -19.35
CA LYS A 76 4.19 -38.31 -19.05
C LYS A 76 3.06 -37.80 -18.14
N GLU A 77 3.43 -37.06 -17.09
CA GLU A 77 2.46 -36.43 -16.18
C GLU A 77 1.55 -35.46 -16.94
N ARG A 78 2.12 -34.61 -17.81
CA ARG A 78 1.35 -33.66 -18.64
C ARG A 78 0.41 -34.35 -19.62
N THR A 79 0.84 -35.45 -20.26
CA THR A 79 -0.02 -36.22 -21.17
C THR A 79 -1.18 -36.87 -20.43
N LEU A 80 -0.94 -37.38 -19.22
CA LEU A 80 -1.97 -38.01 -18.41
C LEU A 80 -2.99 -37.00 -17.88
N LEU A 81 -2.51 -35.84 -17.41
CA LEU A 81 -3.38 -34.71 -17.03
C LEU A 81 -4.26 -34.26 -18.20
N ALA A 82 -3.69 -34.13 -19.41
CA ALA A 82 -4.44 -33.73 -20.60
C ALA A 82 -5.50 -34.77 -21.00
N ALA A 83 -5.19 -36.06 -20.92
CA ALA A 83 -6.13 -37.14 -21.21
C ALA A 83 -7.35 -37.13 -20.27
N LEU A 84 -7.16 -36.66 -19.03
CA LEU A 84 -8.21 -36.54 -18.01
C LEU A 84 -8.90 -35.15 -17.99
N GLY A 85 -8.53 -34.25 -18.91
CA GLY A 85 -9.05 -32.89 -18.95
C GLY A 85 -8.60 -31.99 -17.79
N LEU A 86 -7.54 -32.38 -17.07
CA LEU A 86 -7.00 -31.62 -15.95
C LEU A 86 -5.97 -30.57 -16.42
N PRO A 87 -5.90 -29.39 -15.78
CA PRO A 87 -4.90 -28.37 -16.07
C PRO A 87 -3.45 -28.89 -15.94
N LYS A 88 -2.53 -28.32 -16.73
CA LYS A 88 -1.09 -28.69 -16.70
C LYS A 88 -0.41 -28.38 -15.36
N ASP A 89 -0.95 -27.44 -14.60
CA ASP A 89 -0.49 -27.00 -13.28
C ASP A 89 -1.28 -27.66 -12.13
N TYR A 90 -2.13 -28.65 -12.43
CA TYR A 90 -3.06 -29.23 -11.47
C TYR A 90 -2.37 -29.87 -10.26
N LEU A 91 -1.18 -30.45 -10.43
CA LEU A 91 -0.38 -31.04 -9.36
C LEU A 91 0.73 -30.11 -8.85
N THR A 92 0.63 -28.82 -9.15
CA THR A 92 1.59 -27.81 -8.69
C THR A 92 0.99 -26.95 -7.58
N LEU A 93 1.87 -26.52 -6.66
CA LEU A 93 1.54 -25.62 -5.56
C LEU A 93 1.17 -24.24 -6.12
N LYS A 94 -0.03 -23.76 -5.82
CA LYS A 94 -0.51 -22.44 -6.28
C LYS A 94 -0.24 -21.38 -5.22
N VAL A 95 0.66 -20.46 -5.53
CA VAL A 95 0.99 -19.35 -4.63
C VAL A 95 0.15 -18.12 -4.95
N HIS A 96 -0.21 -17.35 -3.92
CA HIS A 96 -0.95 -16.10 -4.06
C HIS A 96 -0.04 -14.98 -4.57
N CYS A 97 1.23 -14.98 -4.16
CA CYS A 97 2.24 -14.04 -4.61
C CYS A 97 3.36 -14.76 -5.37
N ALA A 98 3.35 -14.61 -6.70
CA ALA A 98 4.39 -15.15 -7.58
C ALA A 98 5.81 -14.62 -7.26
N ASN A 99 5.93 -13.44 -6.65
CA ASN A 99 7.22 -12.82 -6.36
C ASN A 99 7.93 -13.43 -5.14
N CYS A 100 7.19 -13.86 -4.12
CA CYS A 100 7.77 -14.41 -2.88
C CYS A 100 7.38 -15.86 -2.58
N GLY A 101 6.49 -16.47 -3.38
CA GLY A 101 5.95 -17.79 -3.11
C GLY A 101 5.27 -17.90 -1.74
N ASP A 102 4.52 -16.86 -1.37
CA ASP A 102 3.84 -16.71 -0.08
C ASP A 102 4.76 -16.80 1.14
N THR A 103 6.03 -16.43 1.02
CA THR A 103 6.93 -16.24 2.18
C THR A 103 6.84 -14.84 2.78
N GLY A 104 6.39 -13.86 1.99
CA GLY A 104 6.51 -12.45 2.32
C GLY A 104 7.91 -11.86 2.09
N TYR A 105 8.93 -12.66 1.74
CA TYR A 105 10.30 -12.21 1.52
C TYR A 105 10.83 -12.60 0.13
N THR A 106 11.87 -11.90 -0.33
CA THR A 106 12.51 -12.10 -1.64
C THR A 106 14.04 -12.10 -1.51
N GLY A 107 14.70 -12.71 -2.50
CA GLY A 107 16.15 -12.91 -2.56
C GLY A 107 16.59 -14.32 -2.13
N GLU A 108 17.76 -14.73 -2.60
CA GLU A 108 18.44 -15.96 -2.13
C GLU A 108 19.79 -15.58 -1.51
N PRO A 109 19.94 -15.65 -0.17
CA PRO A 109 18.93 -15.98 0.84
C PRO A 109 17.86 -14.87 1.00
N LEU A 110 16.69 -15.22 1.57
CA LEU A 110 15.57 -14.29 1.80
C LEU A 110 16.01 -13.11 2.66
N ARG A 111 16.12 -11.93 2.06
CA ARG A 111 16.68 -10.72 2.72
C ARG A 111 15.77 -9.51 2.63
N ALA A 112 14.94 -9.42 1.58
CA ALA A 112 14.12 -8.25 1.33
C ALA A 112 12.64 -8.55 1.53
N VAL A 113 11.93 -7.66 2.23
CA VAL A 113 10.47 -7.76 2.38
C VAL A 113 9.81 -7.58 1.01
N CYS A 114 8.97 -8.54 0.63
CA CYS A 114 8.23 -8.53 -0.61
C CYS A 114 7.17 -7.41 -0.62
N ILE A 115 6.89 -6.92 -1.82
CA ILE A 115 5.86 -5.90 -2.08
C ILE A 115 4.48 -6.34 -1.52
N CYS A 116 4.12 -7.62 -1.61
CA CYS A 116 2.84 -8.11 -1.08
C CYS A 116 2.75 -7.96 0.45
N GLN A 117 3.83 -8.23 1.17
CA GLN A 117 3.88 -8.10 2.62
C GLN A 117 3.87 -6.63 3.03
N LYS A 118 4.58 -5.75 2.29
CA LYS A 118 4.49 -4.30 2.47
C LYS A 118 3.06 -3.80 2.33
N LYS A 119 2.34 -4.24 1.28
CA LYS A 119 0.93 -3.89 1.07
C LYS A 119 0.04 -4.35 2.23
N LEU A 120 0.26 -5.54 2.78
CA LEU A 120 -0.49 -6.06 3.93
C LEU A 120 -0.24 -5.24 5.21
N LEU A 121 1.01 -4.86 5.45
CA LEU A 121 1.41 -3.96 6.53
C LEU A 121 0.76 -2.59 6.39
N LEU A 122 0.82 -2.03 5.18
CA LEU A 122 0.21 -0.74 4.84
C LEU A 122 -1.31 -0.80 4.99
N SER A 123 -1.99 -1.83 4.50
CA SER A 123 -3.45 -1.96 4.66
C SER A 123 -3.86 -2.08 6.13
N ALA A 124 -3.06 -2.77 6.95
CA ALA A 124 -3.30 -2.85 8.38
C ALA A 124 -3.03 -1.51 9.11
N ALA A 125 -2.08 -0.71 8.63
CA ALA A 125 -1.87 0.65 9.10
C ALA A 125 -3.03 1.56 8.68
N VAL A 126 -3.58 1.35 7.48
CA VAL A 126 -4.74 2.08 6.94
C VAL A 126 -5.99 1.84 7.77
N SER A 127 -6.26 0.60 8.21
CA SER A 127 -7.40 0.31 9.09
C SER A 127 -7.34 1.03 10.45
N THR A 128 -6.15 1.44 10.89
CA THR A 128 -5.94 2.26 12.10
C THR A 128 -5.79 3.76 11.82
N SER A 129 -5.80 4.15 10.54
CA SER A 129 -5.58 5.53 10.10
C SER A 129 -6.90 6.26 9.83
N GLN A 130 -6.89 7.59 9.81
CA GLN A 130 -8.05 8.42 9.43
C GLN A 130 -8.33 8.44 7.91
N ILE A 131 -7.87 7.42 7.19
CA ILE A 131 -7.98 7.30 5.73
C ILE A 131 -9.24 6.46 5.41
N ASN A 132 -10.13 7.03 4.62
CA ASN A 132 -11.30 6.31 4.10
C ASN A 132 -10.92 5.58 2.81
N SER A 133 -10.83 4.25 2.84
CA SER A 133 -10.44 3.43 1.69
C SER A 133 -11.43 3.44 0.52
N ARG A 134 -12.67 3.92 0.73
CA ARG A 134 -13.66 4.09 -0.35
C ARG A 134 -13.47 5.37 -1.13
N GLU A 135 -12.75 6.35 -0.59
CA GLU A 135 -12.54 7.65 -1.24
C GLU A 135 -11.27 7.59 -2.09
N THR A 136 -11.44 7.17 -3.35
CA THR A 136 -10.38 7.01 -4.34
C THR A 136 -10.62 7.90 -5.56
N PHE A 137 -9.58 8.17 -6.35
CA PHE A 137 -9.73 8.91 -7.61
C PHE A 137 -10.71 8.22 -8.59
N CYS A 138 -10.81 6.89 -8.54
CA CYS A 138 -11.73 6.11 -9.37
C CYS A 138 -13.19 6.28 -8.93
N ASN A 139 -13.43 6.48 -7.63
CA ASN A 139 -14.76 6.68 -7.06
C ASN A 139 -15.20 8.16 -7.07
N PHE A 140 -14.54 8.99 -7.87
CA PHE A 140 -14.99 10.36 -8.10
C PHE A 140 -16.29 10.36 -8.90
N ASP A 141 -17.36 10.88 -8.30
CA ASP A 141 -18.67 10.99 -8.91
C ASP A 141 -18.93 12.42 -9.42
N PRO A 142 -19.01 12.67 -10.75
CA PRO A 142 -19.36 13.96 -11.31
C PRO A 142 -20.82 14.37 -11.06
N GLU A 143 -21.73 13.43 -10.78
CA GLU A 143 -23.16 13.68 -10.69
C GLU A 143 -23.57 14.44 -9.42
N ILE A 144 -22.73 14.39 -8.37
CA ILE A 144 -22.98 15.15 -7.12
C ILE A 144 -22.86 16.67 -7.31
N PHE A 145 -22.34 17.14 -8.45
CA PHE A 145 -22.12 18.55 -8.74
C PHE A 145 -23.30 19.15 -9.51
N SER A 146 -24.14 19.93 -8.82
CA SER A 146 -25.19 20.76 -9.44
C SER A 146 -24.60 21.81 -10.39
N ASN A 147 -23.45 22.39 -10.03
CA ASN A 147 -22.81 23.48 -10.74
C ASN A 147 -21.67 23.00 -11.64
N LYS A 148 -21.80 23.20 -12.97
CA LYS A 148 -20.79 22.82 -13.97
C LYS A 148 -19.45 23.53 -13.82
N ALA A 149 -19.40 24.75 -13.29
CA ALA A 149 -18.14 25.46 -13.03
C ALA A 149 -17.40 24.83 -11.85
N GLN A 150 -18.12 24.51 -10.77
CA GLN A 150 -17.58 23.80 -9.61
C GLN A 150 -17.08 22.40 -10.01
N LEU A 151 -17.83 21.67 -10.84
CA LEU A 151 -17.40 20.38 -11.38
C LEU A 151 -16.08 20.48 -12.13
N ARG A 152 -15.95 21.45 -13.07
CA ARG A 152 -14.71 21.65 -13.85
C ARG A 152 -13.52 22.01 -12.96
N GLN A 153 -13.74 22.84 -11.94
CA GLN A 153 -12.70 23.16 -10.96
C GLN A 153 -12.28 21.92 -10.18
N MET A 154 -13.23 21.11 -9.70
CA MET A 154 -12.93 19.88 -8.98
C MET A 154 -12.23 18.86 -9.87
N GLN A 155 -12.62 18.69 -11.13
CA GLN A 155 -11.93 17.81 -12.07
C GLN A 155 -10.47 18.24 -12.29
N SER A 156 -10.23 19.55 -12.37
CA SER A 156 -8.88 20.11 -12.47
C SER A 156 -8.07 19.86 -11.20
N ALA A 157 -8.68 20.07 -10.03
CA ALA A 157 -8.07 19.78 -8.72
C ALA A 157 -7.76 18.29 -8.54
N LYS A 158 -8.69 17.42 -8.94
CA LYS A 158 -8.52 15.96 -8.95
C LYS A 158 -7.31 15.57 -9.80
N ARG A 159 -7.23 16.08 -11.04
CA ARG A 159 -6.12 15.79 -11.95
C ARG A 159 -4.77 16.22 -11.35
N LEU A 160 -4.68 17.43 -10.83
CA LEU A 160 -3.46 17.92 -10.17
C LEU A 160 -3.07 17.08 -8.95
N ALA A 161 -4.06 16.65 -8.16
CA ALA A 161 -3.85 15.79 -7.01
C ALA A 161 -3.37 14.37 -7.41
N GLU A 162 -3.91 13.82 -8.49
CA GLU A 162 -3.53 12.53 -9.07
C GLU A 162 -2.12 12.59 -9.65
N ASP A 163 -1.82 13.61 -10.47
CA ASP A 163 -0.48 13.86 -11.03
C ASP A 163 0.56 14.03 -9.91
N TYR A 164 0.21 14.76 -8.85
CA TYR A 164 1.06 14.91 -7.65
C TYR A 164 1.29 13.56 -6.96
N ALA A 165 0.22 12.80 -6.71
CA ALA A 165 0.30 11.50 -6.05
C ALA A 165 1.16 10.52 -6.84
N ASP A 166 1.13 10.57 -8.18
CA ASP A 166 1.91 9.72 -9.08
C ASP A 166 3.38 10.14 -9.18
N ALA A 167 3.67 11.44 -9.07
CA ALA A 167 5.03 11.96 -9.12
C ALA A 167 5.82 11.80 -7.81
N LEU A 168 5.20 11.37 -6.70
CA LEU A 168 5.91 11.10 -5.45
C LEU A 168 6.86 9.90 -5.59
N PRO A 169 8.05 9.91 -4.94
CA PRO A 169 8.60 10.95 -4.07
C PRO A 169 9.43 12.03 -4.81
N ASP A 170 9.51 11.97 -6.15
CA ASP A 170 10.51 12.71 -6.93
C ASP A 170 10.06 14.11 -7.36
N THR A 171 8.80 14.46 -7.12
CA THR A 171 8.26 15.79 -7.44
C THR A 171 8.99 16.94 -6.74
N LYS A 172 9.10 18.07 -7.44
CA LYS A 172 9.60 19.34 -6.89
C LYS A 172 8.60 19.98 -5.92
N VAL A 173 7.31 19.71 -6.10
CA VAL A 173 6.26 20.19 -5.20
C VAL A 173 6.38 19.42 -3.89
N LYS A 174 6.87 20.07 -2.83
CA LYS A 174 6.98 19.48 -1.50
C LYS A 174 5.73 19.68 -0.66
N ASN A 175 5.00 20.77 -0.90
CA ASN A 175 3.75 21.04 -0.21
C ASN A 175 2.59 21.19 -1.19
N LEU A 176 1.49 20.50 -0.94
CA LEU A 176 0.23 20.67 -1.67
C LEU A 176 -0.85 21.14 -0.69
N ILE A 177 -1.51 22.25 -0.97
CA ILE A 177 -2.47 22.85 -0.03
C ILE A 177 -3.83 23.03 -0.72
N PHE A 178 -4.84 22.36 -0.19
CA PHE A 178 -6.23 22.56 -0.56
C PHE A 178 -6.87 23.62 0.33
N ILE A 179 -7.40 24.67 -0.29
CA ILE A 179 -8.08 25.78 0.38
C ILE A 179 -9.52 25.82 -0.11
N GLY A 180 -10.46 26.12 0.77
CA GLY A 180 -11.85 26.33 0.40
C GLY A 180 -12.80 26.07 1.55
N MET A 181 -14.07 26.48 1.44
CA MET A 181 -15.07 26.27 2.49
C MET A 181 -15.33 24.79 2.80
N ALA A 182 -16.02 24.54 3.91
CA ALA A 182 -16.41 23.18 4.29
C ALA A 182 -17.30 22.52 3.23
N GLY A 183 -17.11 21.22 3.02
CA GLY A 183 -17.94 20.45 2.09
C GLY A 183 -17.59 20.59 0.61
N LEU A 184 -16.47 21.21 0.25
CA LEU A 184 -16.01 21.32 -1.13
C LEU A 184 -15.13 20.15 -1.61
N GLY A 185 -15.00 19.05 -0.85
CA GLY A 185 -14.25 17.86 -1.28
C GLY A 185 -12.75 17.83 -0.97
N LYS A 186 -12.23 18.72 -0.12
CA LYS A 186 -10.80 18.73 0.27
C LYS A 186 -10.35 17.42 0.95
N SER A 187 -11.10 16.96 1.97
CA SER A 187 -10.79 15.71 2.68
C SER A 187 -10.91 14.48 1.77
N PHE A 188 -11.81 14.52 0.78
CA PHE A 188 -11.91 13.50 -0.26
C PHE A 188 -10.63 13.44 -1.10
N LEU A 189 -10.11 14.59 -1.57
CA LEU A 189 -8.84 14.64 -2.30
C LEU A 189 -7.66 14.17 -1.45
N LEU A 190 -7.63 14.49 -0.15
CA LEU A 190 -6.62 13.94 0.76
C LEU A 190 -6.68 12.41 0.84
N ASN A 191 -7.88 11.84 0.96
CA ASN A 191 -8.05 10.38 0.98
C ASN A 191 -7.65 9.74 -0.36
N CYS A 192 -8.01 10.37 -1.48
CA CYS A 192 -7.61 9.89 -2.82
C CYS A 192 -6.09 9.85 -2.99
N ILE A 193 -5.39 10.92 -2.59
CA ILE A 193 -3.92 10.96 -2.59
C ILE A 193 -3.38 9.85 -1.68
N ALA A 194 -3.93 9.71 -0.47
CA ALA A 194 -3.48 8.70 0.48
C ALA A 194 -3.55 7.31 -0.14
N GLU A 195 -4.72 6.93 -0.65
CA GLU A 195 -4.97 5.60 -1.23
C GLU A 195 -4.04 5.36 -2.44
N ARG A 196 -3.95 6.35 -3.35
CA ARG A 196 -3.06 6.24 -4.51
C ARG A 196 -1.60 6.02 -4.13
N VAL A 197 -1.10 6.73 -3.12
CA VAL A 197 0.29 6.61 -2.66
C VAL A 197 0.52 5.29 -1.92
N LEU A 198 -0.43 4.84 -1.10
CA LEU A 198 -0.40 3.54 -0.44
C LEU A 198 -0.40 2.39 -1.44
N SER A 199 -1.17 2.48 -2.53
CA SER A 199 -1.21 1.49 -3.60
C SER A 199 0.16 1.30 -4.28
N ARG A 200 0.98 2.36 -4.28
CA ARG A 200 2.36 2.42 -4.78
C ARG A 200 3.41 2.03 -3.72
N THR A 201 2.99 1.55 -2.55
CA THR A 201 3.82 1.12 -1.41
C THR A 201 4.67 2.18 -0.73
N LEU A 202 4.30 3.46 -0.91
CA LEU A 202 4.88 4.56 -0.17
C LEU A 202 4.13 4.78 1.14
N GLU A 203 4.86 5.04 2.21
CA GLU A 203 4.28 5.28 3.53
C GLU A 203 3.58 6.66 3.60
N VAL A 204 2.36 6.66 4.13
CA VAL A 204 1.52 7.84 4.30
C VAL A 204 1.00 7.88 5.73
N LYS A 205 1.00 9.07 6.35
CA LYS A 205 0.30 9.34 7.60
C LYS A 205 -0.74 10.43 7.38
N LYS A 206 -2.02 10.11 7.60
CA LYS A 206 -3.11 11.10 7.62
C LYS A 206 -3.53 11.40 9.05
N ILE A 207 -3.70 12.68 9.36
CA ILE A 207 -4.15 13.15 10.67
C ILE A 207 -4.88 14.49 10.54
N THR A 208 -5.92 14.74 11.34
CA THR A 208 -6.47 16.09 11.50
C THR A 208 -5.49 16.98 12.29
N ALA A 209 -5.48 18.28 12.02
CA ALA A 209 -4.64 19.22 12.79
C ALA A 209 -4.95 19.18 14.29
N TYR A 210 -6.23 19.01 14.66
CA TYR A 210 -6.64 18.81 16.05
C TYR A 210 -5.97 17.58 16.70
N ASN A 211 -6.06 16.42 16.06
CA ASN A 211 -5.47 15.18 16.59
C ASN A 211 -3.94 15.21 16.58
N LEU A 212 -3.33 15.93 15.64
CA LEU A 212 -1.88 16.17 15.65
C LEU A 212 -1.48 16.98 16.90
N SER A 213 -2.20 18.05 17.21
CA SER A 213 -1.95 18.85 18.42
C SER A 213 -2.13 18.02 19.70
N GLU A 214 -3.19 17.22 19.79
CA GLU A 214 -3.44 16.35 20.96
C GLU A 214 -2.32 15.31 21.15
N GLN A 215 -1.90 14.61 20.09
CA GLN A 215 -0.82 13.61 20.17
C GLN A 215 0.51 14.24 20.62
N LEU A 216 0.80 15.47 20.18
CA LEU A 216 1.99 16.18 20.61
C LEU A 216 1.93 16.56 22.09
N LEU A 217 0.79 17.11 22.55
CA LEU A 217 0.58 17.46 23.95
C LEU A 217 0.68 16.25 24.87
N GLU A 218 0.10 15.11 24.47
CA GLU A 218 0.18 13.87 25.21
C GLU A 218 1.63 13.34 25.28
N GLY A 219 2.38 13.44 24.17
CA GLY A 219 3.81 13.11 24.14
C GLY A 219 4.62 13.90 25.15
N ILE A 220 4.42 15.22 25.20
CA ILE A 220 5.07 16.12 26.17
C ILE A 220 4.76 15.68 27.60
N ARG A 221 3.48 15.43 27.90
CA ARG A 221 3.04 15.00 29.25
C ARG A 221 3.68 13.69 29.67
N ARG A 222 3.99 12.81 28.72
CA ARG A 222 4.66 11.52 28.96
C ARG A 222 6.18 11.56 28.85
N GLY A 223 6.78 12.72 28.53
CA GLY A 223 8.22 12.83 28.26
C GLY A 223 8.68 12.04 27.03
N ALA A 224 7.78 11.79 26.08
CA ALA A 224 8.06 11.03 24.86
C ALA A 224 8.10 11.97 23.63
N ASP A 225 9.00 11.67 22.68
CA ASP A 225 9.07 12.42 21.43
C ASP A 225 7.97 11.96 20.44
N ALA A 226 6.78 12.55 20.59
CA ALA A 226 5.64 12.29 19.72
C ALA A 226 5.83 12.86 18.28
N ALA A 227 6.82 13.73 18.04
CA ALA A 227 7.04 14.34 16.74
C ALA A 227 7.66 13.36 15.72
N GLN A 228 8.37 12.32 16.19
CA GLN A 228 9.08 11.35 15.34
C GLN A 228 8.19 10.73 14.25
N GLY A 229 6.95 10.37 14.61
CA GLY A 229 5.99 9.77 13.68
C GLY A 229 5.49 10.73 12.58
N PHE A 230 5.71 12.04 12.73
CA PHE A 230 5.30 13.06 11.77
C PHE A 230 6.47 13.61 10.95
N ILE A 231 7.70 13.57 11.46
CA ILE A 231 8.88 14.09 10.76
C ILE A 231 9.57 13.05 9.87
N LYS A 232 9.35 11.74 10.07
CA LYS A 232 10.01 10.67 9.30
C LYS A 232 9.18 10.11 8.14
N VAL A 233 7.85 10.26 8.20
CA VAL A 233 6.96 9.67 7.18
C VAL A 233 7.14 10.36 5.82
N PRO A 234 7.28 9.61 4.70
CA PRO A 234 7.44 10.17 3.36
C PRO A 234 6.38 11.20 2.97
N LEU A 235 5.11 10.89 3.27
CA LEU A 235 3.96 11.76 3.03
C LEU A 235 3.15 11.98 4.30
N LEU A 236 3.00 13.24 4.70
CA LEU A 236 2.13 13.65 5.81
C LEU A 236 0.92 14.39 5.24
N LEU A 237 -0.28 13.91 5.55
CA LEU A 237 -1.55 14.53 5.17
C LEU A 237 -2.19 15.15 6.42
N ILE A 238 -2.37 16.47 6.41
CA ILE A 238 -2.98 17.23 7.51
C ILE A 238 -4.36 17.70 7.08
N ASP A 239 -5.41 17.13 7.66
CA ASP A 239 -6.79 17.52 7.40
C ASP A 239 -7.24 18.62 8.38
N ASP A 240 -8.20 19.44 7.96
CA ASP A 240 -8.79 20.53 8.77
C ASP A 240 -7.76 21.43 9.49
N LEU A 241 -6.68 21.81 8.81
CA LEU A 241 -5.69 22.76 9.31
C LEU A 241 -6.36 24.10 9.66
N GLY A 242 -6.22 24.53 10.91
CA GLY A 242 -6.83 25.75 11.44
C GLY A 242 -7.88 25.50 12.53
N THR A 243 -8.24 24.24 12.79
CA THR A 243 -9.25 23.83 13.79
C THR A 243 -8.67 23.49 15.17
N GLU A 244 -7.37 23.25 15.24
CA GLU A 244 -6.66 22.88 16.47
C GLU A 244 -6.55 24.05 17.47
N PRO A 245 -6.52 23.77 18.78
CA PRO A 245 -6.28 24.80 19.78
C PRO A 245 -4.86 25.37 19.66
N LEU A 246 -4.76 26.70 19.60
CA LEU A 246 -3.46 27.38 19.65
C LEU A 246 -3.06 27.60 21.10
N ILE A 247 -2.17 26.75 21.59
CA ILE A 247 -1.48 27.00 22.85
C ILE A 247 -0.18 27.69 22.50
N ASN A 248 -0.08 28.98 22.85
CA ASN A 248 1.11 29.79 22.60
C ASN A 248 2.36 29.10 23.16
N ASN A 249 3.47 29.18 22.43
CA ASN A 249 4.77 28.54 22.73
C ASN A 249 4.78 27.01 22.72
N ILE A 250 3.65 26.35 22.45
CA ILE A 250 3.58 24.90 22.33
C ILE A 250 3.16 24.53 20.90
N THR A 251 1.90 24.73 20.54
CA THR A 251 1.35 24.29 19.25
C THR A 251 2.15 24.86 18.08
N LEU A 252 2.44 26.17 18.09
CA LEU A 252 3.18 26.84 17.02
C LEU A 252 4.63 26.33 16.89
N GLU A 253 5.32 26.10 18.01
CA GLU A 253 6.71 25.62 17.99
C GLU A 253 6.80 24.19 17.45
N TYR A 254 5.86 23.31 17.81
CA TYR A 254 5.82 21.96 17.24
C TYR A 254 5.45 21.94 15.76
N PHE A 255 4.44 22.72 15.35
CA PHE A 255 4.10 22.84 13.92
C PHE A 255 5.30 23.36 13.13
N PHE A 256 5.98 24.39 13.63
CA PHE A 256 7.20 24.92 13.02
C PHE A 256 8.29 23.84 12.93
N SER A 257 8.56 23.13 14.03
CA SER A 257 9.57 22.07 14.10
C SER A 257 9.28 20.95 13.10
N ILE A 258 8.04 20.43 13.08
CA ILE A 258 7.63 19.37 12.16
C ILE A 258 7.83 19.80 10.71
N LEU A 259 7.32 20.97 10.34
CA LEU A 259 7.43 21.48 8.96
C LEU A 259 8.88 21.79 8.58
N ASN A 260 9.69 22.25 9.55
CA ASN A 260 11.10 22.51 9.36
C ASN A 260 11.89 21.23 9.06
N GLU A 261 11.75 20.21 9.91
CA GLU A 261 12.44 18.93 9.75
C GLU A 261 12.02 18.21 8.47
N ARG A 262 10.73 18.26 8.13
CA ARG A 262 10.23 17.71 6.87
C ARG A 262 10.83 18.41 5.66
N ARG A 263 10.93 19.74 5.67
CA ARG A 263 11.58 20.52 4.60
C ARG A 263 13.06 20.17 4.46
N ASN A 264 13.78 20.11 5.58
CA ASN A 264 15.21 19.75 5.60
C ASN A 264 15.44 18.33 5.04
N SER A 265 14.55 17.40 5.39
CA SER A 265 14.57 16.02 4.91
C SER A 265 13.94 15.83 3.52
N ARG A 266 13.51 16.91 2.86
CA ARG A 266 12.83 16.92 1.55
C ARG A 266 11.59 16.02 1.47
N LEU A 267 10.88 15.85 2.59
CA LEU A 267 9.65 15.07 2.71
C LEU A 267 8.42 15.92 2.34
N HIS A 268 7.30 15.25 2.08
CA HIS A 268 6.15 15.86 1.41
C HIS A 268 4.97 16.09 2.35
N THR A 269 4.36 17.26 2.32
CA THR A 269 3.21 17.58 3.17
C THR A 269 2.02 17.99 2.32
N VAL A 270 0.85 17.40 2.57
CA VAL A 270 -0.40 17.86 1.95
C VAL A 270 -1.30 18.35 3.05
N ALA A 271 -1.87 19.54 2.91
CA ALA A 271 -2.77 20.11 3.90
C ALA A 271 -4.12 20.49 3.28
N ALA A 272 -5.20 20.31 4.04
CA ALA A 272 -6.52 20.85 3.72
C ALA A 272 -6.92 21.87 4.78
N THR A 273 -7.42 23.04 4.37
CA THR A 273 -7.86 24.09 5.31
C THR A 273 -9.12 24.79 4.83
N ASN A 274 -9.94 25.22 5.78
CA ASN A 274 -11.08 26.10 5.55
C ASN A 274 -10.70 27.60 5.64
N LEU A 275 -9.45 27.92 5.99
CA LEU A 275 -8.96 29.28 6.10
C LEU A 275 -8.46 29.79 4.74
N SER A 276 -8.65 31.08 4.47
CA SER A 276 -7.94 31.75 3.38
C SER A 276 -6.43 31.80 3.69
N LEU A 277 -5.60 32.05 2.68
CA LEU A 277 -4.14 32.21 2.87
C LEU A 277 -3.81 33.30 3.89
N GLU A 278 -4.51 34.42 3.84
CA GLU A 278 -4.34 35.53 4.81
C GLU A 278 -4.68 35.07 6.23
N LYS A 279 -5.82 34.40 6.43
CA LYS A 279 -6.20 33.86 7.75
C LYS A 279 -5.22 32.79 8.24
N LEU A 280 -4.67 32.00 7.32
CA LEU A 280 -3.64 31.01 7.63
C LEU A 280 -2.36 31.71 8.13
N GLN A 281 -1.89 32.74 7.41
CA GLN A 281 -0.72 33.53 7.80
C GLN A 281 -0.92 34.23 9.14
N THR A 282 -2.08 34.87 9.35
CA THR A 282 -2.40 35.53 10.62
C THR A 282 -2.48 34.53 11.78
N ARG A 283 -3.01 33.33 11.54
CA ARG A 283 -3.18 32.29 12.56
C ARG A 283 -1.85 31.68 13.01
N TYR A 284 -0.97 31.34 12.07
CA TYR A 284 0.26 30.60 12.35
C TYR A 284 1.53 31.45 12.38
N GLY A 285 1.43 32.71 11.96
CA GLY A 285 2.57 33.60 11.77
C GLY A 285 3.37 33.28 10.50
N GLU A 286 4.20 34.25 10.11
CA GLU A 286 4.99 34.23 8.88
C GLU A 286 5.98 33.05 8.83
N ARG A 287 6.56 32.68 9.98
CA ARG A 287 7.56 31.59 10.07
C ARG A 287 6.98 30.23 9.67
N ILE A 288 5.77 29.91 10.11
CA ILE A 288 5.11 28.65 9.74
C ILE A 288 4.54 28.75 8.33
N PHE A 289 3.93 29.89 8.01
CA PHE A 289 3.35 30.12 6.69
C PHE A 289 4.39 29.93 5.57
N SER A 290 5.60 30.48 5.71
CA SER A 290 6.69 30.32 4.73
C SER A 290 7.26 28.89 4.61
N ARG A 291 6.98 28.00 5.57
CA ARG A 291 7.32 26.58 5.49
C ARG A 291 6.24 25.74 4.82
N LEU A 292 4.99 26.16 4.91
CA LEU A 292 3.86 25.55 4.20
C LEU A 292 3.77 26.06 2.75
N VAL A 293 3.83 27.37 2.58
CA VAL A 293 3.64 28.09 1.33
C VAL A 293 4.97 28.70 0.91
N SER A 294 5.48 28.22 -0.22
CA SER A 294 6.72 28.65 -0.85
C SER A 294 6.52 28.66 -2.37
N ALA A 295 7.00 29.70 -3.05
CA ALA A 295 6.75 29.86 -4.49
C ALA A 295 7.46 28.77 -5.34
N ASP A 296 8.55 28.21 -4.83
CA ASP A 296 9.41 27.25 -5.53
C ASP A 296 9.04 25.78 -5.24
N ALA A 297 8.34 25.50 -4.14
CA ALA A 297 8.09 24.14 -3.68
C ALA A 297 6.64 23.88 -3.22
N SER A 298 5.71 24.82 -3.35
CA SER A 298 4.31 24.64 -2.96
C SER A 298 3.33 24.79 -4.13
N LEU A 299 2.31 23.93 -4.18
CA LEU A 299 1.14 24.04 -5.04
C LEU A 299 -0.09 24.33 -4.19
N ILE A 300 -0.83 25.40 -4.51
CA ILE A 300 -2.06 25.77 -3.81
C ILE A 300 -3.23 25.54 -4.77
N ILE A 301 -4.23 24.78 -4.32
CA ILE A 301 -5.47 24.50 -5.04
C ILE A 301 -6.62 25.12 -4.26
N ASN A 302 -7.23 26.16 -4.83
CA ASN A 302 -8.40 26.81 -4.26
C ASN A 302 -9.68 26.20 -4.82
N LEU A 303 -10.54 25.71 -3.93
CA LEU A 303 -11.85 25.15 -4.22
C LEU A 303 -12.93 26.13 -3.77
N THR A 304 -13.89 26.36 -4.66
CA THR A 304 -14.99 27.31 -4.47
C THR A 304 -16.28 26.70 -4.99
N GLY A 305 -17.41 27.02 -4.37
CA GLY A 305 -18.72 26.57 -4.83
C GLY A 305 -19.64 26.22 -3.67
N GLU A 306 -20.64 25.41 -3.97
CA GLU A 306 -21.67 24.98 -3.02
C GLU A 306 -21.18 23.80 -2.17
N ASN A 307 -21.74 23.67 -0.97
CA ASN A 307 -21.40 22.58 -0.07
C ASN A 307 -22.01 21.25 -0.59
N LEU A 308 -21.15 20.35 -1.07
CA LEU A 308 -21.54 19.06 -1.66
C LEU A 308 -22.16 18.10 -0.63
N ARG A 309 -21.97 18.32 0.67
CA ARG A 309 -22.59 17.51 1.72
C ARG A 309 -24.10 17.71 1.83
N LEU A 310 -24.60 18.82 1.27
CA LEU A 310 -26.03 19.16 1.25
C LEU A 310 -26.71 18.74 -0.06
N ALA A 311 -25.96 18.17 -1.01
CA ALA A 311 -26.53 17.61 -2.22
C ALA A 311 -27.43 16.40 -1.85
N PRO A 312 -28.64 16.28 -2.41
CA PRO A 312 -29.53 15.17 -2.11
C PRO A 312 -28.86 13.84 -2.47
N ARG A 313 -28.69 12.95 -1.48
CA ARG A 313 -28.25 11.58 -1.73
C ARG A 313 -29.37 10.84 -2.46
N ARG A 314 -29.07 10.21 -3.60
CA ARG A 314 -29.96 9.20 -4.17
C ARG A 314 -29.86 7.95 -3.30
N GLU A 315 -31.00 7.40 -2.90
CA GLU A 315 -31.07 6.07 -2.29
C GLU A 315 -30.43 5.08 -3.26
N GLU A 316 -29.41 4.34 -2.78
CA GLU A 316 -28.81 3.25 -3.52
C GLU A 316 -29.92 2.22 -3.80
N ALA A 317 -30.28 2.03 -5.06
CA ALA A 317 -31.12 0.92 -5.46
C ALA A 317 -30.33 -0.37 -5.14
N THR A 318 -30.87 -1.14 -4.19
CA THR A 318 -30.44 -2.47 -3.75
C THR A 318 -30.06 -3.41 -4.87
#